data_AF-A0A6A0HAF6-F1
#
_entry.id   AF-A0A6A0HAF6-F1
#
_cell.length_a   1.000
_cell.length_b   1.000
_cell.length_c   1.000
_cell.angle_alpha   90.00
_cell.angle_beta   90.00
_cell.angle_gamma   90.00
#
_symmetry.space_group_name_H-M   'P 1'
#
loop_
_entity.id
_entity.type
_entity.pdbx_description
1 polymer ?
#
loop_
_entity_poly.entity_id
_entity_poly.type
_entity_poly.pdbx_seq_one_letter_code
_entity_poly.pdbx_strand_id
1 'polypeptide(L)'
;MTTNSTGEQTSISTACGGNQSDEGKLWGGRFTGATDPIMERFNSSLQRDKIMFKEDIQGSIAYSRAIERAGLLTAEEATKIRVGLESVLQEWTSGSFVVHPSDEDIHTANERRLKARIHKK
;
A
#
# COMPACT_ATOMS: atom_id res chain seq x y z
N MET A 1 37.16 44.92 26.80
CA MET A 1 37.41 43.65 27.52
C MET A 1 36.10 42.87 27.47
N THR A 2 36.16 41.68 26.88
CA THR A 2 35.07 41.01 26.17
C THR A 2 34.04 40.38 27.12
N THR A 3 32.78 40.75 26.95
CA THR A 3 31.59 40.05 27.47
C THR A 3 30.90 39.37 26.31
N ASN A 4 30.61 38.06 26.41
CA ASN A 4 29.51 37.47 25.66
C ASN A 4 28.62 36.69 26.63
N SER A 5 27.55 37.38 27.00
CA SER A 5 26.31 36.83 27.54
C SER A 5 25.52 36.27 26.36
N THR A 6 25.31 34.97 26.30
CA THR A 6 24.04 34.32 25.88
C THR A 6 24.24 32.82 26.15
N GLY A 7 23.62 32.35 27.24
CA GLY A 7 23.49 30.92 27.47
C GLY A 7 22.41 30.38 26.55
N GLU A 8 22.79 29.53 25.61
CA GLU A 8 21.86 28.75 24.81
C GLU A 8 22.28 27.29 24.89
N GLN A 9 21.61 26.55 25.78
CA GLN A 9 21.74 25.11 25.85
C GLN A 9 21.06 24.52 24.61
N THR A 10 21.85 24.11 23.63
CA THR A 10 21.36 23.35 22.48
C THR A 10 21.10 21.92 22.97
N SER A 11 19.87 21.66 23.39
CA SER A 11 19.37 20.31 23.62
C SER A 11 19.34 19.57 22.28
N ILE A 12 20.34 18.73 22.05
CA ILE A 12 20.33 17.74 20.98
C ILE A 12 19.24 16.74 21.35
N SER A 13 18.02 16.98 20.88
CA SER A 13 16.95 16.01 20.95
C SER A 13 17.28 14.91 19.95
N THR A 14 18.05 13.90 20.39
CA THR A 14 18.03 12.58 19.77
C THR A 14 16.62 12.05 19.96
N ALA A 15 15.73 12.42 19.05
CA ALA A 15 14.51 11.67 18.86
C ALA A 15 14.93 10.32 18.30
N CYS A 16 15.07 9.32 19.18
CA CYS A 16 14.84 7.94 18.80
C CYS A 16 13.41 7.90 18.27
N GLY A 17 13.27 8.06 16.95
CA GLY A 17 12.01 8.03 16.24
C GLY A 17 11.33 6.71 16.55
N GLY A 18 10.16 6.81 17.19
CA GLY A 18 9.36 5.67 17.59
C GLY A 18 8.98 4.79 16.41
N ASN A 19 8.68 3.52 16.75
CA ASN A 19 8.10 2.52 15.86
C ASN A 19 6.94 3.11 15.05
N GLN A 20 7.21 3.53 13.82
CA GLN A 20 6.22 3.52 12.76
C GLN A 20 6.29 2.13 12.16
N SER A 21 5.33 1.28 12.53
CA SER A 21 5.09 0.04 11.82
C SER A 21 4.75 0.39 10.37
N ASP A 22 5.37 -0.31 9.43
CA ASP A 22 5.05 -0.30 8.00
C ASP A 22 3.65 -0.91 7.74
N GLU A 23 2.61 -0.38 8.40
CA GLU A 23 1.23 -0.83 8.29
C GLU A 23 0.70 -0.54 6.88
N GLY A 24 0.72 -1.55 6.02
CA GLY A 24 0.18 -1.49 4.66
C GLY A 24 1.13 -1.96 3.57
N LYS A 25 2.41 -2.22 3.88
CA LYS A 25 3.35 -2.78 2.90
C LYS A 25 3.12 -4.29 2.74
N LEU A 26 3.17 -4.76 1.49
CA LEU A 26 3.08 -6.20 1.16
C LEU A 26 4.43 -6.91 1.28
N TRP A 27 5.50 -6.16 1.58
CA TRP A 27 6.83 -6.67 1.86
C TRP A 27 7.40 -6.00 3.11
N GLY A 28 8.57 -6.44 3.53
CA GLY A 28 9.29 -5.83 4.65
C GLY A 28 9.22 -6.63 5.96
N GLY A 29 8.61 -7.82 5.97
CA GLY A 29 8.39 -8.61 7.19
C GLY A 29 9.65 -9.03 7.99
N ARG A 30 10.87 -8.84 7.46
CA ARG A 30 12.14 -9.10 8.19
C ARG A 30 12.79 -7.83 8.76
N PHE A 31 12.27 -6.65 8.44
CA PHE A 31 12.76 -5.39 8.99
C PHE A 31 12.00 -5.04 10.28
N THR A 32 12.72 -4.48 11.26
CA THR A 32 12.17 -4.14 12.58
C THR A 32 11.92 -2.64 12.75
N GLY A 33 12.31 -1.81 11.78
CA GLY A 33 12.14 -0.36 11.79
C GLY A 33 11.51 0.14 10.50
N ALA A 34 11.04 1.38 10.53
CA ALA A 34 10.44 2.03 9.36
C ALA A 34 11.45 2.15 8.21
N THR A 35 10.95 2.06 6.98
CA THR A 35 11.76 2.35 5.81
C THR A 35 12.06 3.84 5.75
N ASP A 36 13.29 4.22 5.36
CA ASP A 36 13.64 5.62 5.18
C ASP A 36 12.76 6.27 4.08
N PRO A 37 12.21 7.48 4.26
CA PRO A 37 11.35 8.13 3.27
C PRO A 37 11.97 8.31 1.88
N ILE A 38 13.30 8.47 1.81
CA ILE A 38 14.03 8.53 0.54
C ILE A 38 14.00 7.17 -0.14
N MET A 39 14.20 6.10 0.62
CA MET A 39 14.14 4.73 0.13
C MET A 39 12.73 4.37 -0.36
N GLU A 40 11.67 4.76 0.37
CA GLU A 40 10.28 4.55 -0.07
C GLU A 40 9.99 5.22 -1.41
N ARG A 41 10.36 6.50 -1.55
CA ARG A 41 10.17 7.24 -2.80
C ARG A 41 10.99 6.67 -3.95
N PHE A 42 12.20 6.18 -3.66
CA PHE A 42 13.05 5.56 -4.68
C PHE A 42 12.48 4.22 -5.14
N ASN A 43 11.86 3.46 -4.24
CA ASN A 43 11.35 2.13 -4.51
C ASN A 43 9.94 2.12 -5.13
N SER A 44 9.11 3.12 -4.84
CA SER A 44 7.76 3.23 -5.41
C SER A 44 7.78 3.30 -6.96
N SER A 45 7.06 2.36 -7.58
CA SER A 45 6.91 2.26 -9.03
C SER A 45 5.55 2.74 -9.56
N LEU A 46 4.62 3.09 -8.68
CA LEU A 46 3.21 3.38 -9.03
C LEU A 46 3.05 4.44 -10.11
N GLN A 47 3.90 5.47 -10.12
CA GLN A 47 3.83 6.53 -11.13
C GLN A 47 3.96 5.98 -12.57
N ARG A 48 4.67 4.85 -12.73
CA ARG A 48 4.95 4.22 -14.00
C ARG A 48 4.11 2.98 -14.25
N ASP A 49 4.00 2.08 -13.27
CA ASP A 49 3.34 0.78 -13.45
C ASP A 49 1.81 0.85 -13.44
N LYS A 50 1.20 1.97 -13.00
CA LYS A 50 -0.27 2.12 -12.95
C LYS A 50 -0.96 1.84 -14.28
N ILE A 51 -0.26 1.95 -15.40
CA ILE A 51 -0.79 1.59 -16.73
C ILE A 51 -1.21 0.12 -16.82
N MET A 52 -0.66 -0.74 -15.95
CA MET A 52 -0.93 -2.18 -15.88
C MET A 52 -2.10 -2.55 -14.97
N PHE A 53 -2.93 -1.58 -14.55
CA PHE A 53 -4.05 -1.83 -13.64
C PHE A 53 -4.99 -2.91 -14.15
N LYS A 54 -5.19 -3.00 -15.47
CA LYS A 54 -6.13 -3.93 -16.07
C LYS A 54 -5.58 -5.35 -16.03
N GLU A 55 -4.31 -5.52 -16.36
CA GLU A 55 -3.59 -6.78 -16.39
C GLU A 55 -3.50 -7.37 -14.99
N ASP A 56 -3.15 -6.55 -13.99
CA ASP A 56 -3.09 -6.96 -12.59
C ASP A 56 -4.45 -7.46 -12.06
N ILE A 57 -5.53 -6.72 -12.33
CA ILE A 57 -6.89 -7.10 -11.92
C ILE A 57 -7.34 -8.39 -12.62
N GLN A 58 -7.09 -8.52 -13.91
CA GLN A 58 -7.45 -9.73 -14.66
C GLN A 58 -6.68 -10.96 -14.15
N GLY A 59 -5.39 -10.81 -13.86
CA GLY A 59 -4.57 -11.84 -13.23
C GLY A 59 -5.13 -12.24 -11.87
N SER A 60 -5.51 -11.26 -11.04
CA SER A 60 -6.09 -11.48 -9.72
C SER A 60 -7.45 -12.21 -9.78
N ILE A 61 -8.31 -11.90 -10.76
CA ILE A 61 -9.57 -12.62 -10.98
C ILE A 61 -9.31 -14.06 -11.41
N ALA A 62 -8.31 -14.30 -12.27
CA ALA A 62 -7.95 -15.65 -12.68
C ALA A 62 -7.40 -16.46 -11.48
N TYR A 63 -6.57 -15.82 -10.65
CA TYR A 63 -5.97 -16.44 -9.48
C TYR A 63 -7.02 -16.78 -8.41
N SER A 64 -8.01 -15.92 -8.15
CA SER A 64 -9.08 -16.21 -7.21
C SER A 64 -9.90 -17.45 -7.63
N ARG A 65 -10.16 -17.63 -8.93
CA ARG A 65 -10.78 -18.86 -9.47
C ARG A 65 -9.89 -20.09 -9.29
N ALA A 66 -8.57 -19.94 -9.41
CA ALA A 66 -7.63 -21.04 -9.19
C ALA A 66 -7.62 -21.47 -7.71
N ILE A 67 -7.63 -20.51 -6.78
CA ILE A 67 -7.68 -20.76 -5.34
C ILE A 67 -9.02 -21.40 -4.93
N GLU A 68 -10.14 -20.95 -5.50
CA GLU A 68 -11.46 -21.58 -5.32
C GLU A 68 -11.42 -23.07 -5.73
N ARG A 69 -10.86 -23.38 -6.91
CA ARG A 69 -10.70 -24.77 -7.37
C ARG A 69 -9.78 -25.60 -6.49
N ALA A 70 -8.80 -24.97 -5.85
CA ALA A 70 -7.93 -25.62 -4.88
C ALA A 70 -8.62 -25.88 -3.51
N GLY A 71 -9.86 -25.41 -3.32
CA GLY A 71 -10.62 -25.59 -2.08
C GLY A 71 -10.19 -24.66 -0.94
N LEU A 72 -9.46 -23.58 -1.26
CA LEU A 72 -8.95 -22.61 -0.28
C LEU A 72 -9.85 -21.36 -0.14
N LEU A 73 -10.82 -21.19 -1.04
CA LEU A 73 -11.88 -20.18 -0.96
C LEU A 73 -13.23 -20.86 -1.19
N THR A 74 -14.27 -20.41 -0.47
CA THR A 74 -15.63 -20.79 -0.83
C THR A 74 -16.09 -20.09 -2.11
N ALA A 75 -17.16 -20.59 -2.73
CA ALA A 75 -17.75 -19.98 -3.92
C ALA A 75 -18.24 -18.54 -3.64
N GLU A 76 -18.75 -18.29 -2.43
CA GLU A 76 -19.17 -16.96 -1.97
C GLU A 76 -17.97 -16.02 -1.83
N GLU A 77 -16.89 -16.47 -1.19
CA GLU A 77 -15.66 -15.67 -1.05
C GLU A 77 -15.03 -15.33 -2.39
N ALA A 78 -14.89 -16.33 -3.27
CA ALA A 78 -14.36 -16.15 -4.61
C ALA A 78 -15.21 -15.19 -5.45
N THR A 79 -16.54 -15.29 -5.34
CA THR A 79 -17.47 -14.37 -6.00
C THR A 79 -17.34 -12.95 -5.46
N LYS A 80 -17.24 -12.80 -4.14
CA LYS A 80 -17.08 -11.49 -3.48
C LYS A 80 -15.80 -10.79 -3.91
N ILE A 81 -14.69 -11.54 -3.98
CA ILE A 81 -13.39 -11.04 -4.48
C ILE A 81 -13.52 -10.59 -5.93
N ARG A 82 -14.09 -11.44 -6.80
CA ARG A 82 -14.26 -11.13 -8.24
C ARG A 82 -15.08 -9.86 -8.48
N VAL A 83 -16.25 -9.76 -7.83
CA VAL A 83 -17.11 -8.56 -7.94
C VAL A 83 -16.40 -7.32 -7.38
N GLY A 84 -15.67 -7.48 -6.29
CA GLY A 84 -14.84 -6.42 -5.73
C GLY A 84 -13.80 -5.92 -6.74
N LEU A 85 -13.06 -6.83 -7.37
CA LEU A 85 -12.04 -6.54 -8.38
C LEU A 85 -12.64 -5.90 -9.64
N GLU A 86 -13.81 -6.35 -10.11
CA GLU A 86 -14.54 -5.71 -11.21
C GLU A 86 -14.95 -4.28 -10.86
N SER A 87 -15.37 -4.02 -9.63
CA SER A 87 -15.62 -2.65 -9.17
C SER A 87 -14.35 -1.80 -9.15
N VAL A 88 -13.20 -2.36 -8.75
CA VAL A 88 -11.91 -1.63 -8.79
C VAL A 88 -11.53 -1.30 -10.23
N LEU A 89 -11.71 -2.25 -11.16
CA LEU A 89 -11.46 -2.03 -12.58
C LEU A 89 -12.29 -0.87 -13.12
N GLN A 90 -13.57 -0.81 -12.75
CA GLN A 90 -14.46 0.28 -13.17
C GLN A 90 -14.00 1.65 -12.66
N GLU A 91 -13.41 1.72 -11.46
CA GLU A 91 -12.87 2.96 -10.95
C GLU A 91 -11.64 3.43 -11.73
N TRP A 92 -10.75 2.51 -12.10
CA TRP A 92 -9.61 2.84 -12.95
C TRP A 92 -10.04 3.30 -14.34
N THR A 93 -10.96 2.59 -14.98
CA THR A 93 -11.40 2.91 -16.34
C THR A 93 -12.19 4.22 -16.43
N SER A 94 -12.94 4.57 -15.37
CA SER A 94 -13.65 5.85 -15.29
C SER A 94 -12.80 7.02 -14.78
N GLY A 95 -11.57 6.75 -14.33
CA GLY A 95 -10.69 7.75 -13.73
C GLY A 95 -11.11 8.16 -12.31
N SER A 96 -12.03 7.43 -11.67
CA SER A 96 -12.49 7.72 -10.30
C SER A 96 -11.62 7.09 -9.21
N PHE A 97 -10.65 6.24 -9.57
CA PHE A 97 -9.76 5.60 -8.62
C PHE A 97 -8.86 6.64 -7.94
N VAL A 98 -8.84 6.62 -6.60
CA VAL A 98 -8.00 7.52 -5.80
C VAL A 98 -6.78 6.76 -5.28
N VAL A 99 -5.62 7.10 -5.85
CA VAL A 99 -4.31 6.65 -5.36
C VAL A 99 -4.04 7.24 -3.98
N HIS A 100 -3.56 6.40 -3.07
CA HIS A 100 -3.18 6.79 -1.72
C HIS A 100 -1.64 6.94 -1.63
N PRO A 101 -1.11 7.84 -0.78
CA PRO A 101 0.34 7.97 -0.59
C PRO A 101 1.05 6.70 -0.12
N SER A 102 0.32 5.77 0.49
CA SER A 102 0.84 4.44 0.89
C SER A 102 0.83 3.41 -0.23
N ASP A 103 0.30 3.74 -1.41
CA ASP A 103 0.32 2.85 -2.56
C ASP A 103 1.71 2.94 -3.20
N GLU A 104 2.47 1.87 -3.07
CA GLU A 104 3.83 1.80 -3.56
C GLU A 104 3.89 1.51 -5.07
N ASP A 105 3.04 0.59 -5.50
CA ASP A 105 2.94 0.02 -6.84
C ASP A 105 1.46 -0.25 -7.20
N ILE A 106 1.20 -0.70 -8.43
CA ILE A 106 -0.18 -1.00 -8.87
C ILE A 106 -0.84 -2.13 -8.06
N HIS A 107 -0.06 -3.10 -7.60
CA HIS A 107 -0.55 -4.28 -6.88
C HIS A 107 -1.10 -3.90 -5.51
N THR A 108 -0.30 -3.16 -4.73
CA THR A 108 -0.67 -2.58 -3.43
C THR A 108 -1.89 -1.66 -3.54
N ALA A 109 -1.96 -0.83 -4.58
CA ALA A 109 -3.11 0.04 -4.83
C ALA A 109 -4.40 -0.77 -5.03
N ASN A 110 -4.36 -1.78 -5.89
CA ASN A 110 -5.52 -2.63 -6.19
C ASN A 110 -5.95 -3.47 -4.98
N GLU A 111 -5.01 -4.04 -4.24
CA GLU A 111 -5.29 -4.83 -3.04
C GLU A 111 -5.93 -3.96 -1.94
N ARG A 112 -5.34 -2.80 -1.64
CA ARG A 112 -5.91 -1.84 -0.67
C ARG A 112 -7.34 -1.51 -1.04
N ARG A 113 -7.59 -1.22 -2.32
CA ARG A 113 -8.93 -0.86 -2.78
C ARG A 113 -9.89 -2.03 -2.70
N LEU A 114 -9.48 -3.23 -3.09
CA LEU A 114 -10.26 -4.46 -2.99
C LEU A 114 -10.67 -4.71 -1.53
N LYS A 115 -9.72 -4.61 -0.59
CA LYS A 115 -9.98 -4.79 0.85
C LYS A 115 -11.10 -3.88 1.33
N ALA A 116 -11.10 -2.60 0.91
CA ALA A 116 -12.16 -1.66 1.23
C ALA A 116 -13.52 -2.00 0.58
N ARG A 117 -13.52 -2.61 -0.60
CA ARG A 117 -14.74 -3.03 -1.32
C ARG A 117 -15.41 -4.25 -0.67
N ILE A 118 -14.63 -5.24 -0.25
CA ILE A 118 -15.17 -6.50 0.27
C ILE A 118 -15.44 -6.47 1.79
N HIS A 119 -14.81 -5.58 2.56
CA HIS A 119 -15.04 -5.44 4.01
C HIS A 119 -16.02 -4.33 4.39
N LYS A 120 -16.77 -3.79 3.43
CA LYS A 120 -17.80 -2.78 3.72
C LYS A 120 -18.90 -3.42 4.59
N LYS A 121 -19.12 -2.85 5.78
CA LYS A 121 -20.25 -3.18 6.66
C LYS A 121 -21.58 -2.79 6.02
#